data_AF-A0A929NKT0-F1
#
_entry.id   AF-A0A929NKT0-F1
#
_cell.length_a   1.000
_cell.length_b   1.000
_cell.length_c   1.000
_cell.angle_alpha   90.00
_cell.angle_beta   90.00
_cell.angle_gamma   90.00
#
_symmetry.space_group_name_H-M   'P 1'
#
loop_
_entity.id
_entity.type
_entity.pdbx_description
1 polymer ?
#
loop_
_entity_poly.entity_id
_entity_poly.type
_entity_poly.pdbx_seq_one_letter_code
_entity_poly.pdbx_strand_id
1 'polypeptide(L)'
;MTLDKARRKQLLARWHRRIGISVAAWLILLAISGLLINHAHDWGLDQSSIPGLLQELLYPLTMGDEFEEAALISWERLMLDLHAARFLGPLALWFSDLMAGLLLLLSISGIWIWWRQAKRK
;
A
#
# COMPACT_ATOMS: atom_id res chain seq x y z
N MET A 1 -28.41 16.32 24.63
CA MET A 1 -27.23 16.03 23.79
C MET A 1 -27.15 17.12 22.72
N THR A 2 -26.11 17.97 22.70
CA THR A 2 -26.05 19.11 21.76
C THR A 2 -25.83 18.62 20.32
N LEU A 3 -26.50 19.23 19.35
CA LEU A 3 -26.49 18.84 17.93
C LEU A 3 -25.05 18.75 17.36
N ASP A 4 -24.12 19.54 17.88
CA ASP A 4 -22.70 19.51 17.52
C ASP A 4 -22.01 18.17 17.82
N LYS A 5 -22.35 17.50 18.93
CA LYS A 5 -21.75 16.21 19.30
C LYS A 5 -22.17 15.11 18.32
N ALA A 6 -23.43 15.13 17.87
CA ALA A 6 -23.95 14.18 16.89
C ALA A 6 -23.31 14.39 15.51
N ARG A 7 -23.21 15.65 15.06
CA ARG A 7 -22.58 16.02 13.77
C ARG A 7 -21.10 15.66 13.72
N ARG A 8 -20.35 15.92 14.80
CA ARG A 8 -18.93 15.51 14.93
C ARG A 8 -18.77 13.99 14.88
N LYS A 9 -19.63 13.23 15.57
CA LYS A 9 -19.60 11.75 15.54
C LYS A 9 -19.86 11.21 14.14
N GLN A 10 -20.81 11.78 13.40
CA GLN A 10 -21.09 11.41 12.00
C GLN A 10 -19.95 11.80 11.04
N LEU A 11 -19.27 12.92 11.28
CA LEU A 11 -18.09 13.30 10.49
C LEU A 11 -16.93 12.32 10.71
N LEU A 12 -16.62 11.98 11.96
CA LEU A 12 -15.58 11.00 12.28
C LEU A 12 -15.87 9.64 11.62
N ALA A 13 -17.11 9.16 11.67
CA ALA A 13 -17.49 7.91 11.01
C ALA A 13 -17.36 7.95 9.48
N ARG A 14 -17.73 9.08 8.85
CA ARG A 14 -17.58 9.28 7.40
C ARG A 14 -16.11 9.31 6.97
N TRP A 15 -15.26 10.04 7.70
CA TRP A 15 -13.83 10.10 7.44
C TRP A 15 -13.15 8.75 7.66
N HIS A 16 -13.46 8.06 8.75
CA HIS A 16 -12.97 6.71 9.02
C HIS A 16 -13.30 5.75 7.87
N ARG A 17 -14.54 5.77 7.35
CA ARG A 17 -14.92 4.93 6.20
C ARG A 17 -14.16 5.27 4.92
N ARG A 18 -13.97 6.57 4.61
CA ARG A 18 -13.24 6.99 3.41
C ARG A 18 -11.76 6.59 3.46
N ILE A 19 -11.09 6.88 4.58
CA ILE A 19 -9.70 6.47 4.81
C ILE A 19 -9.59 4.95 4.79
N GLY A 20 -10.55 4.25 5.41
CA GLY A 20 -10.60 2.79 5.42
C GLY A 20 -10.69 2.18 4.03
N ILE A 21 -11.47 2.77 3.11
CA ILE A 21 -11.55 2.29 1.71
C ILE A 21 -10.19 2.45 1.01
N SER A 22 -9.53 3.60 1.16
CA SER A 22 -8.21 3.83 0.56
C SER A 22 -7.16 2.85 1.10
N VAL A 23 -7.10 2.68 2.42
CA VAL A 23 -6.17 1.72 3.05
C VAL A 23 -6.50 0.28 2.66
N ALA A 24 -7.78 -0.09 2.58
CA ALA A 24 -8.18 -1.43 2.15
C ALA A 24 -7.76 -1.74 0.71
N ALA A 25 -7.92 -0.79 -0.21
CA ALA A 25 -7.44 -0.95 -1.59
C ALA A 25 -5.92 -1.19 -1.63
N TRP A 26 -5.16 -0.44 -0.83
CA TRP A 26 -3.72 -0.64 -0.71
C TRP A 26 -3.36 -2.01 -0.11
N LEU A 27 -4.04 -2.45 0.95
CA LEU A 27 -3.82 -3.77 1.55
C LEU A 27 -4.17 -4.92 0.59
N ILE A 28 -5.20 -4.77 -0.24
CA ILE A 28 -5.54 -5.76 -1.27
C ILE A 28 -4.40 -5.86 -2.27
N LEU A 29 -3.84 -4.73 -2.72
CA LEU A 29 -2.68 -4.72 -3.62
C LEU A 29 -1.48 -5.42 -2.96
N LEU A 30 -1.16 -5.10 -1.70
CA LEU A 30 -0.07 -5.73 -0.96
C LEU A 30 -0.27 -7.25 -0.79
N ALA A 31 -1.51 -7.67 -0.52
CA ALA A 31 -1.85 -9.08 -0.35
C ALA A 31 -1.70 -9.84 -1.67
N ILE A 32 -2.18 -9.28 -2.78
CA ILE A 32 -2.04 -9.88 -4.11
C ILE A 32 -0.56 -9.96 -4.48
N SER A 33 0.19 -8.85 -4.40
CA SER A 33 1.61 -8.85 -4.77
C SER A 33 2.44 -9.77 -3.87
N GLY A 34 2.17 -9.80 -2.56
CA GLY A 34 2.83 -10.72 -1.64
C GLY A 34 2.54 -12.19 -1.94
N LEU A 35 1.29 -12.53 -2.32
CA LEU A 35 0.95 -13.88 -2.76
C LEU A 35 1.71 -14.27 -4.02
N LEU A 36 1.79 -13.35 -5.01
CA LEU A 36 2.51 -13.57 -6.26
C LEU A 36 4.02 -13.72 -6.01
N ILE A 37 4.61 -12.90 -5.12
CA ILE A 37 6.02 -12.99 -4.74
C ILE A 37 6.31 -14.34 -4.06
N ASN A 38 5.46 -14.78 -3.15
CA ASN A 38 5.66 -16.06 -2.45
C ASN A 38 5.62 -17.27 -3.39
N HIS A 39 4.86 -17.20 -4.49
CA HIS A 39 4.78 -18.25 -5.51
C HIS A 39 5.66 -17.96 -6.74
N ALA A 40 6.44 -16.88 -6.72
CA ALA A 40 7.19 -16.42 -7.89
C ALA A 40 8.23 -17.47 -8.31
N HIS A 41 8.89 -18.10 -7.35
CA HIS A 41 9.85 -19.17 -7.59
C HIS A 41 9.19 -20.42 -8.20
N ASP A 42 8.05 -20.85 -7.63
CA ASP A 42 7.30 -22.01 -8.13
C ASP A 42 6.78 -21.81 -9.56
N TRP A 43 6.54 -20.57 -9.96
CA TRP A 43 6.08 -20.20 -11.30
C TRP A 43 7.21 -19.78 -12.26
N GLY A 44 8.48 -19.82 -11.84
CA GLY A 44 9.62 -19.39 -12.65
C GLY A 44 9.59 -17.90 -13.03
N LEU A 45 8.93 -17.07 -12.22
CA LEU A 45 8.87 -15.61 -12.39
C LEU A 45 10.18 -14.91 -12.00
N ASP A 46 11.05 -15.62 -11.27
CA ASP A 46 12.41 -15.22 -10.94
C ASP A 46 13.34 -15.30 -12.16
N GLN A 47 13.12 -16.29 -13.03
CA GLN A 47 13.93 -16.56 -14.23
C GLN A 47 13.39 -15.87 -15.49
N SER A 48 12.11 -15.52 -15.52
CA SER A 48 11.50 -14.83 -16.66
C SER A 48 11.68 -13.31 -16.54
N SER A 49 12.41 -12.73 -17.50
CA SER A 49 12.61 -11.29 -17.58
C SER A 49 11.37 -10.57 -18.07
N ILE A 50 11.13 -9.37 -17.55
CA ILE A 50 10.04 -8.51 -18.05
C ILE A 50 10.36 -8.01 -19.47
N PRO A 51 9.35 -7.74 -20.30
CA PRO A 51 9.54 -7.15 -21.63
C PRO A 51 10.43 -5.91 -21.61
N GLY A 52 11.35 -5.79 -22.57
CA GLY A 52 12.31 -4.66 -22.65
C GLY A 52 11.65 -3.29 -22.63
N LEU A 53 10.48 -3.15 -23.26
CA LEU A 53 9.70 -1.91 -23.26
C LEU A 53 9.26 -1.48 -21.85
N LEU A 54 8.94 -2.43 -20.97
CA LEU A 54 8.61 -2.12 -19.57
C LEU A 54 9.87 -1.77 -18.77
N GLN A 55 11.02 -2.38 -19.08
CA GLN A 55 12.29 -2.01 -18.46
C GLN A 55 12.67 -0.57 -18.81
N GLU A 56 12.63 -0.23 -20.10
CA GLU A 56 12.96 1.11 -20.60
C GLU A 56 12.01 2.20 -20.09
N LEU A 57 10.72 1.88 -19.92
CA LEU A 57 9.74 2.88 -19.46
C LEU A 57 9.71 3.03 -17.94
N LEU A 58 9.80 1.94 -17.18
CA LEU A 58 9.49 1.92 -15.75
C LEU A 58 10.72 2.13 -14.86
N TYR A 59 11.88 1.56 -15.23
CA TYR A 59 13.06 1.58 -14.37
C TYR A 59 13.76 2.93 -14.29
N PRO A 60 13.88 3.72 -15.38
CA PRO A 60 14.42 5.08 -15.29
C PRO A 60 13.62 5.99 -14.34
N LEU A 61 12.29 5.80 -14.27
CA LEU A 61 11.42 6.56 -13.35
C LEU A 61 11.55 6.10 -11.89
N THR A 62 11.92 4.84 -11.69
CA THR A 62 11.96 4.19 -10.37
C THR A 62 13.31 4.38 -9.68
N MET A 63 14.41 4.34 -10.44
CA MET A 63 15.76 4.20 -9.90
C MET A 63 16.63 5.47 -10.00
N GLY A 64 16.20 6.52 -10.70
CA GLY A 64 17.02 7.72 -10.92
C GLY A 64 18.37 7.40 -11.56
N ASP A 65 19.33 8.31 -11.45
CA ASP A 65 20.67 8.15 -12.06
C ASP A 65 21.55 7.08 -11.37
N GLU A 66 21.02 6.34 -10.38
CA GLU A 66 21.79 5.45 -9.51
C GLU A 66 21.97 4.00 -10.02
N PHE A 67 21.62 3.67 -11.28
CA PHE A 67 21.82 2.31 -11.80
C PHE A 67 22.54 2.27 -13.16
N GLU A 68 23.83 1.94 -13.10
CA GLU A 68 24.68 1.55 -14.25
C GLU A 68 24.81 0.02 -14.41
N GLU A 69 24.23 -0.80 -13.52
CA GLU A 69 24.22 -2.27 -13.66
C GLU A 69 22.81 -2.79 -14.01
N ALA A 70 22.45 -2.71 -15.29
CA ALA A 70 21.26 -3.36 -15.84
C ALA A 70 21.47 -4.89 -15.93
N ALA A 71 21.42 -5.56 -14.77
CA ALA A 71 21.08 -6.98 -14.73
C ALA A 71 19.60 -7.13 -15.13
N LEU A 72 19.29 -8.09 -16.02
CA LEU A 72 17.95 -8.37 -16.51
C LEU A 72 16.93 -8.41 -15.35
N ILE A 73 15.97 -7.50 -15.38
CA ILE A 73 14.94 -7.40 -14.34
C ILE A 73 13.90 -8.51 -14.56
N SER A 74 13.63 -9.29 -13.51
CA SER A 74 12.64 -10.36 -13.49
C SER A 74 11.23 -9.87 -13.11
N TRP A 75 10.20 -10.69 -13.38
CA TRP A 75 8.83 -10.42 -12.91
C TRP A 75 8.75 -10.37 -11.38
N GLU A 76 9.55 -11.18 -10.69
CA GLU A 76 9.69 -11.11 -9.24
C GLU A 76 10.11 -9.71 -8.78
N ARG A 77 11.14 -9.13 -9.42
CA ARG A 77 11.62 -7.79 -9.06
C ARG A 77 10.56 -6.72 -9.34
N LEU A 78 9.85 -6.82 -10.46
CA LEU A 78 8.74 -5.91 -10.76
C LEU A 78 7.63 -5.99 -9.70
N MET A 79 7.27 -7.19 -9.25
CA MET A 79 6.26 -7.38 -8.20
C MET A 79 6.74 -6.86 -6.84
N LEU A 80 8.03 -7.04 -6.51
CA LEU A 80 8.65 -6.45 -5.32
C LEU A 80 8.60 -4.92 -5.35
N ASP A 81 8.90 -4.32 -6.50
CA ASP A 81 8.86 -2.87 -6.67
C ASP A 81 7.42 -2.34 -6.61
N LEU A 82 6.43 -3.09 -7.12
CA LEU A 82 5.00 -2.78 -6.94
C LEU A 82 4.58 -2.88 -5.46
N HIS A 83 5.00 -3.94 -4.76
CA HIS A 83 4.69 -4.16 -3.35
C HIS A 83 5.26 -3.04 -2.47
N ALA A 84 6.47 -2.59 -2.75
CA ALA A 84 7.12 -1.50 -2.02
C ALA A 84 6.72 -0.09 -2.50
N ALA A 85 5.78 0.01 -3.46
CA ALA A 85 5.42 1.25 -4.15
C ALA A 85 6.60 1.98 -4.82
N ARG A 86 7.71 1.29 -5.08
CA ARG A 86 8.97 1.88 -5.58
C ARG A 86 8.83 2.50 -6.96
N PHE A 87 7.83 2.10 -7.75
CA PHE A 87 7.52 2.75 -9.02
C PHE A 87 7.21 4.26 -8.89
N LEU A 88 6.94 4.76 -7.67
CA LEU A 88 6.82 6.19 -7.36
C LEU A 88 8.17 6.90 -7.15
N GLY A 89 9.29 6.18 -7.29
CA GLY A 89 10.64 6.68 -7.07
C GLY A 89 10.83 7.18 -5.63
N PRO A 90 11.46 8.35 -5.42
CA PRO A 90 11.70 8.92 -4.09
C PRO A 90 10.42 9.16 -3.26
N LEU A 91 9.26 9.32 -3.90
CA LEU A 91 7.97 9.49 -3.21
C LEU A 91 7.47 8.19 -2.57
N ALA A 92 8.01 7.03 -2.95
CA ALA A 92 7.60 5.72 -2.44
C ALA A 92 7.74 5.59 -0.92
N LEU A 93 8.81 6.15 -0.34
CA LEU A 93 9.04 6.14 1.11
C LEU A 93 7.94 6.91 1.82
N TRP A 94 7.70 8.15 1.40
CA TRP A 94 6.67 9.02 1.97
C TRP A 94 5.25 8.44 1.80
N PHE A 95 4.97 7.83 0.65
CA PHE A 95 3.69 7.18 0.39
C PHE A 95 3.47 5.97 1.31
N SER A 96 4.48 5.11 1.47
CA SER A 96 4.40 3.92 2.32
C SER A 96 4.24 4.28 3.79
N ASP A 97 4.99 5.29 4.26
CA ASP A 97 4.87 5.81 5.64
C ASP A 97 3.49 6.43 5.89
N LEU A 98 2.96 7.16 4.90
CA LEU A 98 1.59 7.69 4.98
C LEU A 98 0.57 6.57 5.10
N MET A 99 0.66 5.52 4.28
CA MET A 99 -0.26 4.37 4.34
C MET A 99 -0.17 3.66 5.70
N ALA A 100 1.05 3.48 6.24
CA ALA A 100 1.27 2.91 7.57
C ALA A 100 0.62 3.79 8.67
N GLY A 101 0.81 5.11 8.60
CA GLY A 101 0.17 6.07 9.51
C GLY A 101 -1.35 6.04 9.45
N LEU A 102 -1.94 5.97 8.24
CA LEU A 102 -3.38 5.86 8.06
C LEU A 102 -3.93 4.54 8.59
N LEU A 103 -3.23 3.42 8.39
CA LEU A 103 -3.61 2.11 8.95
C LEU A 103 -3.56 2.12 10.48
N LEU A 104 -2.53 2.73 11.07
CA LEU A 104 -2.43 2.88 12.52
C LEU A 104 -3.57 3.75 13.07
N LEU A 105 -3.87 4.88 12.42
CA LEU A 105 -4.99 5.75 12.78
C LEU A 105 -6.32 5.00 12.70
N LEU A 106 -6.53 4.22 11.63
CA LEU A 106 -7.74 3.41 11.44
C LEU A 106 -7.87 2.37 12.56
N SER A 107 -6.77 1.71 12.92
CA SER A 107 -6.72 0.68 13.97
C SER A 107 -7.06 1.28 15.34
N ILE A 108 -6.41 2.38 15.71
CA ILE A 108 -6.67 3.10 16.98
C ILE A 108 -8.10 3.60 17.04
N SER A 109 -8.58 4.25 15.96
CA SER A 109 -9.94 4.78 15.92
C SER A 109 -11.01 3.69 15.96
N GLY A 110 -10.77 2.55 15.31
CA GLY A 110 -11.63 1.37 15.37
C GLY A 110 -11.72 0.79 16.79
N ILE A 111 -10.58 0.55 17.44
CA ILE A 111 -10.51 0.07 18.83
C ILE A 111 -11.23 1.03 19.78
N TRP A 112 -11.01 2.34 19.63
CA TRP A 112 -11.68 3.35 20.45
C TRP A 112 -13.19 3.37 20.25
N ILE A 113 -13.66 3.25 19.00
CA ILE A 113 -15.09 3.18 18.67
C ILE A 113 -15.72 1.91 19.27
N TRP A 114 -15.03 0.77 19.19
CA TRP A 114 -15.46 -0.49 19.80
C TRP A 114 -15.52 -0.37 21.33
N TRP A 115 -14.47 0.14 21.99
CA TRP A 115 -14.41 0.30 23.44
C TRP A 115 -15.52 1.22 23.99
N ARG A 116 -15.83 2.30 23.27
CA ARG A 116 -16.93 3.21 23.64
C ARG A 116 -18.32 2.60 23.45
N GLN A 117 -18.46 1.60 22.57
CA GLN A 117 -19.72 0.86 22.41
C GLN A 117 -19.83 -0.27 23.44
N ALA A 118 -18.73 -0.93 23.76
CA ALA A 118 -18.66 -1.97 24.78
C ALA A 118 -19.06 -1.42 26.16
N LYS A 119 -18.60 -0.21 26.53
CA LYS A 119 -18.99 0.47 27.78
C LYS A 119 -20.44 0.98 27.85
N ARG A 120 -21.21 0.88 26.76
CA ARG A 120 -22.63 1.30 26.69
C ARG A 120 -23.60 0.13 26.78
N LYS A 121 -23.10 -1.09 26.70
CA LYS A 121 -23.82 -2.31 27.07
C LYS A 121 -23.50 -2.62 28.52
#